data_AF-A9V933-F1
#
_entry.id   AF-A9V933-F1
#
_cell.length_a   1.000
_cell.length_b   1.000
_cell.length_c   1.000
_cell.angle_alpha   90.00
_cell.angle_beta   90.00
_cell.angle_gamma   90.00
#
_symmetry.space_group_name_H-M   'P 1'
#
loop_
_entity.id
_entity.type
_entity.pdbx_description
1 polymer ?
#
loop_
_entity_poly.entity_id
_entity_poly.type
_entity_poly.pdbx_seq_one_letter_code
_entity_poly.pdbx_strand_id
1 'polypeptide(L)'
;MASGRRWALPALLLLLVSLKAIAGTSVQTCADGVSQCPAGGSCCALADGHYGCCATSSGVCCAGSATCCPSGYTCHATDGSCLANNVTAHPYQPWTPQWNLCEGPLPVYRLPKVVDDLNFLYYSSRGHIETPQTETDPEMAVIVVHGASRNADEYFCTMLKAAQLQTSIDPHRVHVIAPWFTEPQDGVASDVVVWNGSDPNGPWRAGLQSLPSPQNHTISSYAILDRLVDTFANRTLFPSLRQIAILGHSSGGQTVQRYAFSHAFAQSTVPVRFVVANPSSYVYLDGRRWNANGTKLATPSSDQQQACPSYNAWEWGLGSDLPPYLERASGIDSLISRYPQLDVAYLAGQNDTCNEDREPGCTSHGLEKTCADMFEGWMRLNRAQQYFAYLRAYFGKEVHSFHAIPNAAHDHTLIFESPIALSLVFALPDVPSTTSGPSDKHPSNRNGMYIGVGLVGLVAIFAGVAVWRWSHSRRLGRRVSIDDARGPYTPLNAPLNEDDDMFGR
;
A
#
# COMPACT_ATOMS: atom_id res chain seq x y z
N MET A 1 -18.76 80.81 15.05
CA MET A 1 -19.74 81.56 14.22
C MET A 1 -19.29 81.48 12.77
N ALA A 2 -20.21 81.06 11.88
CA ALA A 2 -20.28 81.25 10.43
C ALA A 2 -19.08 80.79 9.55
N SER A 3 -19.21 80.22 8.35
CA SER A 3 -20.29 79.81 7.43
C SER A 3 -19.54 79.23 6.21
N GLY A 4 -19.87 78.14 5.53
CA GLY A 4 -21.17 77.78 4.97
C GLY A 4 -21.15 77.83 3.43
N ARG A 5 -20.89 76.66 2.80
CA ARG A 5 -21.40 76.12 1.50
C ARG A 5 -21.32 76.96 0.20
N ARG A 6 -20.91 76.31 -0.91
CA ARG A 6 -21.82 75.91 -2.04
C ARG A 6 -21.14 75.07 -3.15
N TRP A 7 -21.65 73.84 -3.28
CA TRP A 7 -21.94 72.98 -4.45
C TRP A 7 -21.10 72.97 -5.75
N ALA A 8 -20.66 71.76 -6.12
CA ALA A 8 -20.84 71.21 -7.47
C ALA A 8 -20.91 69.67 -7.42
N LEU A 9 -22.04 69.09 -7.85
CA LEU A 9 -22.23 67.67 -8.18
C LEU A 9 -22.09 67.50 -9.70
N PRO A 10 -21.50 66.39 -10.17
CA PRO A 10 -21.91 65.83 -11.46
C PRO A 10 -22.35 64.36 -11.37
N ALA A 11 -23.39 64.09 -12.15
CA ALA A 11 -23.72 62.84 -12.86
C ALA A 11 -23.75 61.52 -12.08
N LEU A 12 -24.97 61.14 -11.71
CA LEU A 12 -25.39 59.78 -11.36
C LEU A 12 -25.43 58.92 -12.64
N LEU A 13 -24.47 58.02 -12.83
CA LEU A 13 -24.61 56.87 -13.73
C LEU A 13 -24.94 55.64 -12.87
N LEU A 14 -26.19 55.18 -12.95
CA LEU A 14 -26.68 53.97 -12.29
C LEU A 14 -25.97 52.73 -12.85
N LEU A 15 -24.93 52.25 -12.16
CA LEU A 15 -24.45 50.88 -12.28
C LEU A 15 -25.36 50.01 -11.41
N LEU A 16 -26.33 49.35 -12.05
CA LEU A 16 -27.01 48.18 -11.51
C LEU A 16 -25.97 47.06 -11.36
N VAL A 17 -25.27 47.06 -10.23
CA VAL A 17 -24.56 45.87 -9.77
C VAL A 17 -25.64 44.86 -9.42
N SER A 18 -25.84 43.91 -10.32
CA SER A 18 -26.57 42.69 -10.00
C SER A 18 -25.75 41.97 -8.93
N LEU A 19 -26.21 42.01 -7.67
CA LEU A 19 -25.84 41.04 -6.67
C LEU A 19 -26.31 39.67 -7.19
N LYS A 20 -25.47 39.00 -7.98
CA LYS A 20 -25.57 37.55 -8.11
C LYS A 20 -25.24 37.00 -6.73
N ALA A 21 -26.27 36.47 -6.07
CA ALA A 21 -26.14 35.70 -4.86
C ALA A 21 -24.97 34.73 -5.02
N ILE A 22 -24.05 34.77 -4.06
CA ILE A 22 -23.06 33.72 -3.85
C ILE A 22 -23.88 32.44 -3.69
N ALA A 23 -23.75 31.50 -4.62
CA ALA A 23 -24.30 30.16 -4.45
C ALA A 23 -23.51 29.52 -3.31
N GLY A 24 -24.00 29.70 -2.08
CA GLY A 24 -23.49 29.01 -0.92
C GLY A 24 -23.60 27.52 -1.14
N THR A 25 -22.56 26.78 -0.74
CA THR A 25 -22.64 25.36 -0.43
C THR A 25 -23.92 25.14 0.38
N SER A 26 -24.93 24.47 -0.18
CA SER A 26 -26.19 24.25 0.52
C SER A 26 -25.98 23.21 1.61
N VAL A 27 -25.62 23.68 2.80
CA VAL A 27 -25.45 22.86 3.99
C VAL A 27 -26.83 22.55 4.56
N GLN A 28 -27.14 21.27 4.79
CA GLN A 28 -28.33 20.90 5.54
C GLN A 28 -28.00 20.92 7.04
N THR A 29 -28.84 21.56 7.85
CA THR A 29 -28.72 21.50 9.31
C THR A 29 -29.48 20.28 9.81
N CYS A 30 -28.83 19.46 10.63
CA CYS A 30 -29.41 18.26 11.21
C CYS A 30 -30.46 18.59 12.28
N ALA A 31 -31.20 17.57 12.73
CA ALA A 31 -32.33 17.76 13.64
C ALA A 31 -31.93 18.26 15.04
N ASP A 32 -30.64 18.22 15.39
CA ASP A 32 -30.09 18.82 16.62
C ASP A 32 -29.88 20.35 16.52
N GLY A 33 -30.04 20.95 15.34
CA GLY A 33 -29.88 22.39 15.11
C GLY A 33 -28.42 22.89 15.18
N VAL A 34 -27.45 22.00 15.36
CA VAL A 34 -26.03 22.34 15.50
C VAL A 34 -25.18 21.64 14.44
N SER A 35 -25.44 20.35 14.19
CA SER A 35 -24.69 19.58 13.22
C SER A 35 -25.10 19.94 11.80
N GLN A 36 -24.11 19.99 10.91
CA GLN A 36 -24.27 20.50 9.56
C GLN A 36 -23.63 19.55 8.56
N CYS A 37 -24.43 19.09 7.59
CA CYS A 37 -23.97 18.16 6.57
C CYS A 37 -23.94 18.81 5.18
N PRO A 38 -22.97 18.42 4.33
CA PRO A 38 -22.90 18.90 2.95
C PRO A 38 -24.18 18.62 2.15
N ALA A 39 -24.36 19.37 1.07
CA ALA A 39 -25.43 19.17 0.09
C ALA A 39 -25.42 17.73 -0.41
N GLY A 40 -26.57 17.05 -0.36
CA GLY A 40 -26.69 15.65 -0.81
C GLY A 40 -26.24 14.61 0.22
N GLY A 41 -25.76 15.00 1.40
CA GLY A 41 -25.59 14.08 2.52
C GLY A 41 -26.91 13.72 3.20
N SER A 42 -26.87 12.91 4.25
CA SER A 42 -27.97 12.72 5.20
C SER A 42 -27.45 12.73 6.63
N CYS A 43 -28.22 13.28 7.56
CA CYS A 43 -27.83 13.37 8.97
C CYS A 43 -28.08 12.03 9.69
N CYS A 44 -27.02 11.44 10.27
CA CYS A 44 -27.10 10.19 11.03
C CYS A 44 -26.89 10.43 12.52
N ALA A 45 -27.84 9.97 13.33
CA ALA A 45 -27.78 10.10 14.78
C ALA A 45 -26.69 9.21 15.40
N LEU A 46 -25.86 9.81 16.23
CA LEU A 46 -24.79 9.18 16.99
C LEU A 46 -25.29 8.75 18.39
N ALA A 47 -24.52 7.88 19.04
CA ALA A 47 -24.86 7.36 20.37
C ALA A 47 -24.80 8.44 21.49
N ASP A 48 -24.08 9.53 21.25
CA ASP A 48 -23.93 10.67 22.16
C ASP A 48 -25.03 11.73 22.01
N GLY A 49 -25.98 11.53 21.08
CA GLY A 49 -27.08 12.46 20.80
C GLY A 49 -26.76 13.55 19.77
N HIS A 50 -25.54 13.57 19.22
CA HIS A 50 -25.16 14.43 18.09
C HIS A 50 -25.43 13.76 16.73
N TYR A 51 -25.13 14.44 15.63
CA TYR A 51 -25.26 13.91 14.28
C TYR A 51 -23.94 13.87 13.51
N GLY A 52 -23.69 12.76 12.82
CA GLY A 52 -22.65 12.62 11.80
C GLY A 52 -23.25 12.72 10.39
N CYS A 53 -22.40 12.98 9.40
CA CYS A 53 -22.84 13.14 8.02
C CYS A 53 -22.63 11.87 7.20
N CYS A 54 -23.73 11.27 6.78
CA CYS A 54 -23.73 10.27 5.73
C CYS A 54 -23.54 10.93 4.38
N ALA A 55 -22.63 10.38 3.58
CA ALA A 55 -22.27 10.97 2.30
C ALA A 55 -23.31 10.72 1.19
N THR A 56 -24.30 9.85 1.42
CA THR A 56 -25.36 9.57 0.44
C THR A 56 -26.69 10.19 0.86
N SER A 57 -27.46 10.71 -0.11
CA SER A 57 -28.73 11.41 0.14
C SER A 57 -29.85 10.48 0.62
N SER A 58 -29.63 9.17 0.52
CA SER A 58 -30.58 8.10 0.83
C SER A 58 -29.89 6.92 1.52
N GLY A 59 -28.84 7.22 2.29
CA GLY A 59 -28.07 6.23 3.03
C GLY A 59 -28.81 5.70 4.25
N VAL A 60 -28.55 4.44 4.57
CA VAL A 60 -29.07 3.80 5.78
C VAL A 60 -28.06 4.05 6.90
N CYS A 61 -28.45 4.89 7.87
CA CYS A 61 -27.60 5.21 9.01
C CYS A 61 -27.34 3.98 9.87
N CYS A 62 -26.08 3.77 10.24
CA CYS A 62 -25.69 2.77 11.21
C CYS A 62 -25.99 3.27 12.62
N ALA A 63 -26.75 2.52 13.41
CA ALA A 63 -27.14 2.92 14.76
C ALA A 63 -25.89 3.20 15.63
N GLY A 64 -25.76 4.43 16.14
CA GLY A 64 -24.71 4.82 17.08
C GLY A 64 -23.35 5.16 16.47
N SER A 65 -23.24 5.33 15.15
CA SER A 65 -21.98 5.67 14.46
C SER A 65 -22.16 6.74 13.39
N ALA A 66 -21.07 7.44 13.03
CA ALA A 66 -21.07 8.44 11.95
C ALA A 66 -21.01 7.82 10.55
N THR A 67 -21.04 6.49 10.47
CA THR A 67 -20.99 5.70 9.24
C THR A 67 -22.38 5.37 8.72
N CYS A 68 -22.52 5.25 7.40
CA CYS A 68 -23.77 4.90 6.76
C CYS A 68 -23.54 3.98 5.56
N CYS A 69 -24.59 3.27 5.20
CA CYS A 69 -24.58 2.37 4.05
C CYS A 69 -25.28 3.00 2.84
N PRO A 70 -24.82 2.71 1.60
CA PRO A 70 -25.50 3.18 0.40
C PRO A 70 -26.94 2.69 0.31
N SER A 71 -27.76 3.38 -0.48
CA SER A 71 -29.12 2.91 -0.76
C SER A 71 -29.10 1.49 -1.35
N GLY A 72 -29.91 0.59 -0.80
CA GLY A 72 -29.86 -0.83 -1.15
C GLY A 72 -29.00 -1.68 -0.21
N TYR A 73 -28.43 -1.11 0.85
CA TYR A 73 -27.68 -1.81 1.89
C TYR A 73 -28.26 -1.56 3.28
N THR A 74 -28.19 -2.54 4.17
CA THR A 74 -28.54 -2.45 5.60
C THR A 74 -27.27 -2.48 6.42
N CYS A 75 -27.19 -1.60 7.40
CA CYS A 75 -26.05 -1.60 8.31
C CYS A 75 -26.15 -2.73 9.34
N HIS A 76 -25.07 -3.48 9.47
CA HIS A 76 -24.93 -4.53 10.47
C HIS A 76 -24.60 -3.88 11.84
N ALA A 77 -25.51 -4.05 12.80
CA ALA A 77 -25.50 -3.32 14.08
C ALA A 77 -24.28 -3.60 14.97
N THR A 78 -23.55 -4.69 14.72
CA THR A 78 -22.46 -5.14 15.59
C THR A 78 -21.09 -4.59 15.19
N ASP A 79 -20.87 -4.35 13.89
CA ASP A 79 -19.56 -3.98 13.34
C ASP A 79 -19.62 -2.81 12.33
N GLY A 80 -20.80 -2.26 12.04
CA GLY A 80 -20.96 -1.13 11.13
C GLY A 80 -20.81 -1.48 9.65
N SER A 81 -20.77 -2.77 9.29
CA SER A 81 -20.65 -3.21 7.89
C SER A 81 -21.94 -3.02 7.09
N CYS A 82 -21.80 -2.89 5.76
CA CYS A 82 -22.93 -2.70 4.85
C CYS A 82 -23.29 -3.99 4.12
N LEU A 83 -24.46 -4.53 4.42
CA LEU A 83 -24.99 -5.75 3.83
C LEU A 83 -25.99 -5.41 2.72
N ALA A 84 -25.82 -5.96 1.52
CA ALA A 84 -26.77 -5.70 0.43
C ALA A 84 -28.18 -6.25 0.77
N ASN A 85 -29.21 -5.42 0.59
CA ASN A 85 -30.61 -5.79 0.82
C ASN A 85 -31.12 -6.79 -0.22
N ASN A 86 -30.55 -6.76 -1.42
CA ASN A 86 -30.83 -7.70 -2.50
C ASN A 86 -29.57 -7.87 -3.35
N VAL A 87 -28.91 -9.02 -3.22
CA VAL A 87 -27.63 -9.32 -3.89
C VAL A 87 -27.75 -9.38 -5.42
N THR A 88 -28.95 -9.63 -5.98
CA THR A 88 -29.17 -9.66 -7.43
C THR A 88 -29.62 -8.31 -8.02
N ALA A 89 -30.24 -7.42 -7.23
CA ALA A 89 -30.56 -6.04 -7.64
C ALA A 89 -29.43 -5.03 -7.33
N HIS A 90 -28.53 -5.39 -6.40
CA HIS A 90 -27.33 -4.67 -6.02
C HIS A 90 -26.12 -5.62 -6.10
N PRO A 91 -25.73 -6.07 -7.31
CA PRO A 91 -24.47 -6.78 -7.48
C PRO A 91 -23.34 -5.89 -6.93
N TYR A 92 -22.33 -6.52 -6.32
CA TYR A 92 -21.13 -5.88 -5.77
C TYR A 92 -20.77 -4.60 -6.54
N GLN A 93 -20.89 -3.46 -5.87
CA GLN A 93 -21.04 -2.14 -6.49
C GLN A 93 -20.01 -1.90 -7.61
N PRO A 94 -20.47 -1.49 -8.81
CA PRO A 94 -19.58 -1.01 -9.85
C PRO A 94 -18.86 0.27 -9.41
N TRP A 95 -17.55 0.30 -9.64
CA TRP A 95 -16.68 1.47 -9.57
C TRP A 95 -17.32 2.76 -10.08
N THR A 96 -17.31 3.75 -9.22
CA THR A 96 -16.59 5.02 -9.42
C THR A 96 -16.02 5.35 -8.04
N PRO A 97 -14.86 6.00 -7.88
CA PRO A 97 -14.67 6.80 -6.68
C PRO A 97 -15.91 7.70 -6.62
N GLN A 98 -16.81 7.48 -5.65
CA GLN A 98 -18.06 8.28 -5.57
C GLN A 98 -17.77 9.76 -5.30
N TRP A 99 -16.50 10.16 -5.26
CA TRP A 99 -16.01 11.45 -4.89
C TRP A 99 -14.85 11.84 -5.79
N ASN A 100 -14.97 13.00 -6.43
CA ASN A 100 -13.83 13.92 -6.43
C ASN A 100 -13.56 14.25 -4.96
N LEU A 101 -12.75 13.44 -4.28
CA LEU A 101 -12.40 13.63 -2.87
C LEU A 101 -11.67 14.97 -2.66
N CYS A 102 -11.12 15.56 -3.72
CA CYS A 102 -10.65 16.93 -3.75
C CYS A 102 -11.45 17.76 -4.75
N GLU A 103 -11.82 18.99 -4.36
CA GLU A 103 -12.40 19.97 -5.27
C GLU A 103 -11.29 20.83 -5.91
N GLY A 104 -11.35 20.99 -7.23
CA GLY A 104 -10.51 21.93 -7.99
C GLY A 104 -9.20 21.33 -8.53
N PRO A 105 -8.43 22.13 -9.30
CA PRO A 105 -7.13 21.69 -9.78
C PRO A 105 -6.18 21.52 -8.60
N LEU A 106 -5.78 20.29 -8.34
CA LEU A 106 -4.77 19.99 -7.33
C LEU A 106 -3.40 20.52 -7.77
N PRO A 107 -2.60 21.08 -6.86
CA PRO A 107 -1.27 21.55 -7.20
C PRO A 107 -0.38 20.38 -7.61
N VAL A 108 0.11 20.43 -8.84
CA VAL A 108 1.10 19.49 -9.37
C VAL A 108 2.49 20.08 -9.20
N TYR A 109 3.36 19.33 -8.53
CA TYR A 109 4.75 19.69 -8.31
C TYR A 109 5.67 18.90 -9.25
N ARG A 110 6.91 19.38 -9.38
CA ARG A 110 7.93 18.82 -10.26
C ARG A 110 9.15 18.41 -9.45
N LEU A 111 9.58 17.17 -9.63
CA LEU A 111 10.92 16.72 -9.30
C LEU A 111 11.82 17.04 -10.51
N PRO A 112 12.76 17.98 -10.38
CA PRO A 112 13.52 18.45 -11.52
C PRO A 112 14.63 17.48 -11.91
N LYS A 113 14.93 17.42 -13.22
CA LYS A 113 16.12 16.74 -13.75
C LYS A 113 16.23 15.30 -13.27
N VAL A 114 15.17 14.52 -13.42
CA VAL A 114 15.17 13.09 -13.08
C VAL A 114 15.93 12.28 -14.13
N VAL A 115 15.92 12.74 -15.38
CA VAL A 115 16.79 12.26 -16.46
C VAL A 115 17.10 13.43 -17.38
N ASP A 116 18.38 13.79 -17.48
CA ASP A 116 18.85 15.01 -18.14
C ASP A 116 18.04 16.24 -17.69
N ASP A 117 17.33 16.90 -18.62
CA ASP A 117 16.49 18.08 -18.34
C ASP A 117 15.00 17.73 -18.09
N LEU A 118 14.61 16.46 -18.14
CA LEU A 118 13.23 16.05 -17.90
C LEU A 118 12.87 16.05 -16.42
N ASN A 119 11.62 16.42 -16.12
CA ASN A 119 11.05 16.48 -14.78
C ASN A 119 10.09 15.31 -14.55
N PHE A 120 9.81 14.99 -13.28
CA PHE A 120 8.76 14.05 -12.88
C PHE A 120 7.64 14.76 -12.12
N LEU A 121 6.39 14.39 -12.36
CA LEU A 121 5.22 15.03 -11.75
C LEU A 121 4.76 14.29 -10.50
N TYR A 122 4.30 15.05 -9.49
CA TYR A 122 3.68 14.47 -8.31
C TYR A 122 2.69 15.44 -7.66
N TYR A 123 1.72 14.89 -6.92
CA TYR A 123 0.85 15.66 -6.03
C TYR A 123 1.42 15.66 -4.61
N SER A 124 1.29 16.75 -3.88
CA SER A 124 1.81 16.83 -2.50
C SER A 124 1.00 17.72 -1.58
N SER A 125 0.82 17.25 -0.34
CA SER A 125 0.04 17.96 0.68
C SER A 125 0.81 19.10 1.35
N ARG A 126 2.13 19.17 1.15
CA ARG A 126 3.03 20.13 1.83
C ARG A 126 4.02 20.83 0.90
N GLY A 127 3.73 20.89 -0.41
CA GLY A 127 4.56 21.64 -1.36
C GLY A 127 5.72 20.85 -1.99
N HIS A 128 6.78 21.58 -2.34
CA HIS A 128 8.00 21.00 -2.89
C HIS A 128 8.76 20.17 -1.84
N ILE A 129 9.16 18.94 -2.19
CA ILE A 129 9.83 18.04 -1.22
C ILE A 129 11.34 18.28 -1.13
N GLU A 130 11.98 18.83 -2.18
CA GLU A 130 13.41 19.18 -2.17
C GLU A 130 13.68 20.58 -1.60
N THR A 131 12.62 21.37 -1.40
CA THR A 131 12.66 22.71 -0.78
C THR A 131 11.45 22.91 0.13
N PRO A 132 11.32 22.12 1.22
CA PRO A 132 10.17 22.17 2.10
C PRO A 132 10.05 23.56 2.75
N GLN A 133 8.85 24.14 2.73
CA GLN A 133 8.56 25.47 3.27
C GLN A 133 7.68 25.45 4.53
N THR A 134 7.48 24.28 5.14
CA THR A 134 6.44 24.10 6.15
C THR A 134 6.83 24.57 7.54
N GLU A 135 5.89 25.25 8.23
CA GLU A 135 6.06 25.71 9.61
C GLU A 135 6.12 24.55 10.63
N THR A 136 5.54 23.39 10.30
CA THR A 136 5.60 22.17 11.11
C THR A 136 6.27 21.03 10.36
N ASP A 137 7.22 20.34 10.99
CA ASP A 137 7.88 19.20 10.35
C ASP A 137 7.00 17.94 10.42
N PRO A 138 6.83 17.23 9.28
CA PRO A 138 6.11 15.97 9.28
C PRO A 138 6.88 14.89 10.07
N GLU A 139 6.12 14.02 10.74
CA GLU A 139 6.66 12.79 11.36
C GLU A 139 6.44 11.57 10.46
N MET A 140 5.53 11.65 9.50
CA MET A 140 5.23 10.55 8.58
C MET A 140 5.12 11.06 7.15
N ALA A 141 5.74 10.34 6.23
CA ALA A 141 5.58 10.53 4.79
C ALA A 141 4.79 9.34 4.22
N VAL A 142 3.79 9.61 3.40
CA VAL A 142 2.91 8.63 2.76
C VAL A 142 3.05 8.78 1.25
N ILE A 143 3.69 7.80 0.59
CA ILE A 143 3.88 7.73 -0.86
C ILE A 143 2.85 6.78 -1.45
N VAL A 144 1.81 7.30 -2.09
CA VAL A 144 0.73 6.50 -2.67
C VAL A 144 0.85 6.38 -4.19
N VAL A 145 1.02 5.15 -4.67
CA VAL A 145 1.15 4.83 -6.10
C VAL A 145 -0.23 4.46 -6.66
N HIS A 146 -0.62 5.14 -7.75
CA HIS A 146 -1.91 4.95 -8.42
C HIS A 146 -2.05 3.60 -9.15
N GLY A 147 -3.28 3.29 -9.56
CA GLY A 147 -3.60 2.12 -10.38
C GLY A 147 -3.34 2.33 -11.88
N ALA A 148 -3.87 1.40 -12.70
CA ALA A 148 -3.69 1.40 -14.16
C ALA A 148 -4.24 2.65 -14.84
N SER A 149 -5.25 3.30 -14.24
CA SER A 149 -5.91 4.49 -14.78
C SER A 149 -5.06 5.77 -14.67
N ARG A 150 -3.88 5.72 -14.02
CA ARG A 150 -2.97 6.86 -13.85
C ARG A 150 -3.62 8.11 -13.23
N ASN A 151 -4.64 7.88 -12.41
CA ASN A 151 -5.40 8.85 -11.61
C ASN A 151 -4.70 9.17 -10.27
N ALA A 152 -3.46 9.69 -10.35
CA ALA A 152 -2.64 9.98 -9.18
C ALA A 152 -3.27 11.01 -8.21
N ASP A 153 -4.08 11.91 -8.76
CA ASP A 153 -4.89 12.87 -8.03
C ASP A 153 -5.94 12.19 -7.14
N GLU A 154 -6.68 11.22 -7.65
CA GLU A 154 -7.68 10.49 -6.86
C GLU A 154 -7.02 9.72 -5.70
N TYR A 155 -5.90 9.06 -5.96
CA TYR A 155 -5.12 8.35 -4.93
C TYR A 155 -4.54 9.31 -3.89
N PHE A 156 -4.07 10.48 -4.33
CA PHE A 156 -3.64 11.55 -3.44
C PHE A 156 -4.77 11.97 -2.49
N CYS A 157 -5.97 12.19 -3.03
CA CYS A 157 -7.12 12.59 -2.23
C CYS A 157 -7.60 11.52 -1.25
N THR A 158 -7.61 10.24 -1.65
CA THR A 158 -7.87 9.13 -0.73
C THR A 158 -6.93 9.17 0.46
N MET A 159 -5.64 9.41 0.24
CA MET A 159 -4.68 9.44 1.33
C MET A 159 -4.70 10.72 2.16
N LEU A 160 -5.11 11.86 1.58
CA LEU A 160 -5.46 13.04 2.38
C LEU A 160 -6.61 12.74 3.35
N LYS A 161 -7.65 12.05 2.88
CA LYS A 161 -8.79 11.67 3.73
C LYS A 161 -8.41 10.62 4.76
N ALA A 162 -7.68 9.58 4.38
CA ALA A 162 -7.18 8.56 5.29
C ALA A 162 -6.32 9.15 6.41
N ALA A 163 -5.46 10.13 6.10
CA ALA A 163 -4.66 10.83 7.09
C ALA A 163 -5.50 11.61 8.13
N GLN A 164 -6.72 12.03 7.77
CA GLN A 164 -7.67 12.68 8.69
C GLN A 164 -8.52 11.69 9.49
N LEU A 165 -8.73 10.47 8.98
CA LEU A 165 -9.57 9.45 9.62
C LEU A 165 -8.84 8.64 10.70
N GLN A 166 -7.53 8.45 10.53
CA GLN A 166 -6.68 7.75 11.49
C GLN A 166 -6.51 8.54 12.80
N THR A 167 -6.14 7.84 13.87
CA THR A 167 -5.97 8.41 15.23
C THR A 167 -4.56 8.21 15.82
N SER A 168 -3.64 7.64 15.05
CA SER A 168 -2.30 7.24 15.49
C SER A 168 -1.30 8.41 15.52
N ILE A 169 -1.49 9.41 14.66
CA ILE A 169 -0.60 10.58 14.53
C ILE A 169 -1.46 11.82 14.29
N ASP A 170 -0.98 13.01 14.70
CA ASP A 170 -1.61 14.27 14.31
C ASP A 170 -1.67 14.36 12.76
N PRO A 171 -2.86 14.47 12.14
CA PRO A 171 -3.01 14.58 10.69
C PRO A 171 -2.16 15.71 10.07
N HIS A 172 -1.92 16.79 10.81
CA HIS A 172 -1.07 17.90 10.35
C HIS A 172 0.42 17.56 10.30
N ARG A 173 0.83 16.41 10.83
CA ARG A 173 2.20 15.88 10.78
C ARG A 173 2.38 14.76 9.76
N VAL A 174 1.37 14.52 8.92
CA VAL A 174 1.44 13.60 7.79
C VAL A 174 1.71 14.39 6.49
N HIS A 175 2.71 13.94 5.73
CA HIS A 175 3.02 14.44 4.39
C HIS A 175 2.60 13.39 3.36
N VAL A 176 1.52 13.66 2.62
CA VAL A 176 1.04 12.78 1.55
C VAL A 176 1.67 13.21 0.23
N ILE A 177 2.13 12.24 -0.56
CA ILE A 177 2.64 12.42 -1.91
C ILE A 177 2.09 11.32 -2.82
N ALA A 178 1.68 11.68 -4.03
CA ALA A 178 1.31 10.73 -5.07
C ALA A 178 2.19 10.96 -6.31
N PRO A 179 3.21 10.11 -6.55
CA PRO A 179 3.95 10.14 -7.80
C PRO A 179 3.01 9.87 -8.99
N TRP A 180 3.16 10.62 -10.07
CA TRP A 180 2.33 10.47 -11.27
C TRP A 180 3.16 9.85 -12.39
N PHE A 181 3.12 8.53 -12.50
CA PHE A 181 3.77 7.78 -13.58
C PHE A 181 2.92 7.88 -14.84
N THR A 182 3.27 8.82 -15.69
CA THR A 182 2.51 9.22 -16.87
C THR A 182 2.94 8.47 -18.13
N GLU A 183 2.02 8.40 -19.08
CA GLU A 183 2.21 7.87 -20.43
C GLU A 183 1.86 8.96 -21.46
N PRO A 184 2.32 8.88 -22.73
CA PRO A 184 2.11 9.92 -23.74
C PRO A 184 0.67 10.40 -23.91
N GLN A 185 -0.31 9.51 -23.74
CA GLN A 185 -1.73 9.82 -23.86
C GLN A 185 -2.30 10.67 -22.72
N ASP A 186 -1.57 10.85 -21.61
CA ASP A 186 -2.02 11.66 -20.47
C ASP A 186 -1.84 13.17 -20.73
N GLY A 187 -1.28 13.56 -21.88
CA GLY A 187 -1.25 14.96 -22.33
C GLY A 187 -0.34 15.87 -21.53
N VAL A 188 0.72 15.33 -20.91
CA VAL A 188 1.68 16.10 -20.12
C VAL A 188 2.65 16.91 -21.00
N ALA A 189 3.27 17.92 -20.41
CA ALA A 189 4.26 18.76 -21.09
C ALA A 189 5.48 17.95 -21.56
N SER A 190 6.13 18.39 -22.64
CA SER A 190 7.26 17.69 -23.27
C SER A 190 8.53 17.63 -22.41
N ASP A 191 8.58 18.42 -21.34
CA ASP A 191 9.67 18.44 -20.35
C ASP A 191 9.41 17.47 -19.18
N VAL A 192 8.45 16.56 -19.33
CA VAL A 192 8.08 15.54 -18.34
C VAL A 192 8.49 14.17 -18.85
N VAL A 193 9.10 13.37 -17.97
CA VAL A 193 9.40 11.97 -18.27
C VAL A 193 8.10 11.15 -18.35
N VAL A 194 7.99 10.30 -19.36
CA VAL A 194 6.83 9.42 -19.58
C VAL A 194 7.28 7.99 -19.84
N TRP A 195 6.41 7.03 -19.55
CA TRP A 195 6.61 5.61 -19.84
C TRP A 195 5.81 5.19 -21.08
N ASN A 196 6.24 4.12 -21.74
CA ASN A 196 5.55 3.63 -22.93
C ASN A 196 4.12 3.17 -22.60
N GLY A 197 3.10 3.85 -23.16
CA GLY A 197 1.69 3.47 -22.96
C GLY A 197 1.14 2.44 -23.93
N SER A 198 1.96 1.93 -24.85
CA SER A 198 1.56 0.84 -25.76
C SER A 198 1.67 -0.55 -25.14
N ASP A 199 2.36 -0.68 -24.01
CA ASP A 199 2.44 -1.92 -23.26
C ASP A 199 1.22 -2.01 -22.31
N PRO A 200 0.31 -2.98 -22.50
CA PRO A 200 -0.91 -3.11 -21.69
C PRO A 200 -0.62 -3.35 -20.20
N ASN A 201 0.56 -3.90 -19.88
CA ASN A 201 1.00 -4.14 -18.52
C ASN A 201 1.59 -2.89 -17.86
N GLY A 202 1.75 -1.78 -18.58
CA GLY A 202 2.24 -0.51 -18.03
C GLY A 202 3.68 -0.64 -17.50
N PRO A 203 4.71 -0.28 -18.27
CA PRO A 203 6.10 -0.64 -17.97
C PRO A 203 6.61 0.02 -16.68
N TRP A 204 6.02 1.15 -16.29
CA TRP A 204 6.30 1.81 -15.02
C TRP A 204 5.96 0.92 -13.80
N ARG A 205 5.00 0.01 -13.90
CA ARG A 205 4.59 -0.89 -12.81
C ARG A 205 5.65 -1.92 -12.47
N ALA A 206 6.50 -2.25 -13.45
CA ALA A 206 7.52 -3.29 -13.37
C ALA A 206 8.95 -2.74 -13.19
N GLY A 207 9.12 -1.43 -12.93
CA GLY A 207 10.44 -0.84 -12.77
C GLY A 207 11.19 -0.64 -14.09
N LEU A 208 10.49 -0.70 -15.23
CA LEU A 208 11.12 -0.56 -16.54
C LEU A 208 11.48 0.90 -16.84
N GLN A 209 12.27 1.07 -17.89
CA GLN A 209 12.78 2.36 -18.34
C GLN A 209 11.67 3.23 -18.94
N SER A 210 11.78 4.54 -18.71
CA SER A 210 11.00 5.57 -19.40
C SER A 210 11.24 5.54 -20.90
N LEU A 211 10.44 6.28 -21.67
CA LEU A 211 10.85 6.67 -23.01
C LEU A 211 12.14 7.52 -22.94
N PRO A 212 13.01 7.47 -23.95
CA PRO A 212 14.28 8.18 -23.94
C PRO A 212 14.11 9.70 -23.88
N SER A 213 15.01 10.36 -23.17
CA SER A 213 15.21 11.80 -23.25
C SER A 213 15.72 12.22 -24.64
N PRO A 214 15.76 13.52 -24.96
CA PRO A 214 16.42 14.00 -26.18
C PRO A 214 17.90 13.61 -26.29
N GLN A 215 18.57 13.30 -25.17
CA GLN A 215 19.96 12.81 -25.11
C GLN A 215 20.05 11.28 -25.14
N ASN A 216 18.93 10.59 -25.36
CA ASN A 216 18.82 9.13 -25.42
C ASN A 216 19.17 8.42 -24.10
N HIS A 217 19.01 9.09 -22.96
CA HIS A 217 19.04 8.47 -21.64
C HIS A 217 17.64 8.12 -21.17
N THR A 218 17.55 7.15 -20.26
CA THR A 218 16.28 6.69 -19.68
C THR A 218 16.39 6.61 -18.17
N ILE A 219 15.23 6.54 -17.50
CA ILE A 219 15.16 6.30 -16.06
C ILE A 219 14.11 5.24 -15.73
N SER A 220 14.45 4.36 -14.78
CA SER A 220 13.51 3.38 -14.23
C SER A 220 12.48 4.07 -13.34
N SER A 221 11.23 3.62 -13.38
CA SER A 221 10.20 4.09 -12.44
C SER A 221 10.58 3.84 -10.98
N TYR A 222 11.33 2.77 -10.68
CA TYR A 222 11.81 2.49 -9.33
C TYR A 222 12.92 3.43 -8.90
N ALA A 223 13.72 3.97 -9.83
CA ALA A 223 14.70 5.01 -9.51
C ALA A 223 14.03 6.34 -9.11
N ILE A 224 12.81 6.61 -9.58
CA ILE A 224 12.00 7.73 -9.09
C ILE A 224 11.60 7.49 -7.63
N LEU A 225 11.16 6.27 -7.30
CA LEU A 225 10.81 5.89 -5.94
C LEU A 225 12.03 5.95 -5.00
N ASP A 226 13.23 5.54 -5.47
CA ASP A 226 14.48 5.70 -4.71
C ASP A 226 14.69 7.17 -4.35
N ARG A 227 14.61 8.09 -5.34
CA ARG A 227 14.79 9.54 -5.10
C ARG A 227 13.77 10.11 -4.12
N LEU A 228 12.51 9.66 -4.16
CA LEU A 228 11.50 10.06 -3.18
C LEU A 228 11.87 9.59 -1.77
N VAL A 229 12.26 8.33 -1.61
CA VAL A 229 12.70 7.76 -0.33
C VAL A 229 13.92 8.51 0.21
N ASP A 230 14.94 8.72 -0.62
CA ASP A 230 16.17 9.43 -0.24
C ASP A 230 15.87 10.88 0.18
N THR A 231 14.95 11.54 -0.52
CA THR A 231 14.53 12.92 -0.18
C THR A 231 13.87 12.97 1.19
N PHE A 232 12.92 12.07 1.47
CA PHE A 232 12.26 11.99 2.78
C PHE A 232 13.19 11.49 3.89
N ALA A 233 14.15 10.62 3.57
CA ALA A 233 15.14 10.13 4.53
C ALA A 233 16.23 11.16 4.86
N ASN A 234 16.31 12.27 4.12
CA ASN A 234 17.27 13.34 4.36
C ASN A 234 16.90 14.12 5.63
N ARG A 235 17.67 13.89 6.71
CA ARG A 235 17.49 14.55 8.01
C ARG A 235 17.67 16.07 8.01
N THR A 236 18.29 16.63 6.97
CA THR A 236 18.40 18.08 6.79
C THR A 236 17.09 18.67 6.27
N LEU A 237 16.37 17.94 5.41
CA LEU A 237 15.09 18.36 4.84
C LEU A 237 13.92 17.99 5.75
N PHE A 238 13.95 16.81 6.37
CA PHE A 238 12.90 16.27 7.23
C PHE A 238 13.47 15.74 8.56
N PRO A 239 13.87 16.62 9.48
CA PRO A 239 14.54 16.22 10.72
C PRO A 239 13.64 15.40 11.65
N SER A 240 12.34 15.67 11.65
CA SER A 240 11.36 15.00 12.53
C SER A 240 10.77 13.71 11.95
N LEU A 241 11.13 13.31 10.72
CA LEU A 241 10.49 12.17 10.06
C LEU A 241 10.83 10.84 10.76
N ARG A 242 9.82 10.06 11.10
CA ARG A 242 9.95 8.79 11.84
C ARG A 242 9.58 7.58 11.00
N GLN A 243 8.78 7.75 9.96
CA GLN A 243 8.31 6.66 9.11
C GLN A 243 8.06 7.16 7.68
N ILE A 244 8.43 6.34 6.71
CA ILE A 244 7.95 6.43 5.33
C ILE A 244 7.03 5.23 5.08
N ALA A 245 5.80 5.47 4.63
CA ALA A 245 4.88 4.44 4.18
C ALA A 245 4.73 4.54 2.66
N ILE A 246 5.02 3.47 1.94
CA ILE A 246 4.85 3.37 0.48
C ILE A 246 3.73 2.38 0.22
N LEU A 247 2.68 2.81 -0.46
CA LEU A 247 1.48 2.02 -0.64
C LEU A 247 0.92 2.15 -2.05
N GLY A 248 0.23 1.13 -2.50
CA GLY A 248 -0.38 1.13 -3.82
C GLY A 248 -1.49 0.09 -3.94
N HIS A 249 -2.49 0.41 -4.74
CA HIS A 249 -3.64 -0.45 -5.02
C HIS A 249 -3.65 -0.86 -6.50
N SER A 250 -4.10 -2.08 -6.81
CA SER A 250 -4.15 -2.59 -8.18
C SER A 250 -2.76 -2.59 -8.83
N SER A 251 -2.56 -1.95 -9.98
CA SER A 251 -1.26 -1.68 -10.58
C SER A 251 -0.26 -0.96 -9.66
N GLY A 252 -0.73 -0.08 -8.79
CA GLY A 252 0.11 0.52 -7.75
C GLY A 252 0.56 -0.53 -6.74
N GLY A 253 -0.30 -1.51 -6.43
CA GLY A 253 0.05 -2.64 -5.57
C GLY A 253 1.12 -3.54 -6.20
N GLN A 254 1.03 -3.80 -7.51
CA GLN A 254 2.07 -4.51 -8.27
C GLN A 254 3.40 -3.74 -8.19
N THR A 255 3.35 -2.43 -8.43
CA THR A 255 4.52 -1.54 -8.35
C THR A 255 5.17 -1.61 -6.98
N VAL A 256 4.39 -1.46 -5.90
CA VAL A 256 4.89 -1.45 -4.53
C VAL A 256 5.42 -2.81 -4.10
N GLN A 257 4.78 -3.92 -4.48
CA GLN A 257 5.26 -5.26 -4.15
C GLN A 257 6.61 -5.56 -4.81
N ARG A 258 6.71 -5.28 -6.11
CA ARG A 258 7.93 -5.51 -6.89
C ARG A 258 9.05 -4.55 -6.48
N TYR A 259 8.72 -3.30 -6.16
CA TYR A 259 9.69 -2.34 -5.60
C TYR A 259 10.14 -2.76 -4.20
N ALA A 260 9.25 -3.19 -3.31
CA ALA A 260 9.62 -3.72 -2.00
C ALA A 260 10.59 -4.91 -2.12
N PHE A 261 10.40 -5.79 -3.11
CA PHE A 261 11.36 -6.87 -3.36
C PHE A 261 12.70 -6.36 -3.90
N SER A 262 12.68 -5.41 -4.84
CA SER A 262 13.84 -5.07 -5.68
C SER A 262 14.59 -3.79 -5.30
N HIS A 263 14.09 -3.00 -4.34
CA HIS A 263 14.63 -1.67 -4.06
C HIS A 263 16.15 -1.68 -3.83
N ALA A 264 16.82 -0.64 -4.34
CA ALA A 264 18.28 -0.54 -4.35
C ALA A 264 18.83 0.42 -3.29
N PHE A 265 17.98 1.24 -2.65
CA PHE A 265 18.44 2.12 -1.58
C PHE A 265 19.06 1.31 -0.42
N ALA A 266 20.24 1.75 0.04
CA ALA A 266 20.88 1.26 1.26
C ALA A 266 19.95 1.49 2.46
N GLN A 267 20.15 0.83 3.61
CA GLN A 267 19.29 1.01 4.79
C GLN A 267 18.97 2.49 5.02
N SER A 268 17.70 2.87 4.76
CA SER A 268 17.23 4.24 4.94
C SER A 268 17.39 4.63 6.39
N THR A 269 17.77 5.88 6.65
CA THR A 269 17.86 6.40 8.03
C THR A 269 16.48 6.54 8.68
N VAL A 270 15.41 6.46 7.88
CA VAL A 270 14.01 6.45 8.31
C VAL A 270 13.41 5.08 7.94
N PRO A 271 12.78 4.35 8.88
CA PRO A 271 12.08 3.12 8.59
C PRO A 271 11.09 3.26 7.43
N VAL A 272 11.07 2.26 6.54
CA VAL A 272 10.18 2.21 5.37
C VAL A 272 9.23 1.02 5.53
N ARG A 273 7.92 1.28 5.42
CA ARG A 273 6.85 0.27 5.40
C ARG A 273 6.24 0.23 4.01
N PHE A 274 5.97 -0.96 3.52
CA PHE A 274 5.31 -1.19 2.24
C PHE A 274 3.89 -1.75 2.47
N VAL A 275 2.88 -1.18 1.82
CA VAL A 275 1.50 -1.67 1.89
C VAL A 275 0.99 -1.98 0.48
N VAL A 276 0.83 -3.28 0.21
CA VAL A 276 0.47 -3.82 -1.10
C VAL A 276 -1.02 -4.15 -1.10
N ALA A 277 -1.83 -3.45 -1.89
CA ALA A 277 -3.28 -3.67 -1.92
C ALA A 277 -3.78 -4.19 -3.28
N ASN A 278 -4.57 -5.26 -3.27
CA ASN A 278 -5.26 -5.81 -4.44
C ASN A 278 -4.44 -5.87 -5.75
N PRO A 279 -3.15 -6.24 -5.75
CA PRO A 279 -2.43 -6.34 -7.01
C PRO A 279 -3.02 -7.46 -7.88
N SER A 280 -2.95 -7.26 -9.19
CA SER A 280 -3.40 -8.27 -10.13
C SER A 280 -2.41 -9.44 -10.23
N SER A 281 -1.11 -9.23 -10.01
CA SER A 281 -0.10 -10.30 -9.96
C SER A 281 1.03 -9.99 -8.98
N TYR A 282 1.86 -11.00 -8.69
CA TYR A 282 2.93 -10.94 -7.69
C TYR A 282 4.23 -11.55 -8.23
N VAL A 283 5.38 -10.94 -7.93
CA VAL A 283 6.65 -11.62 -8.21
C VAL A 283 6.91 -12.75 -7.20
N TYR A 284 6.94 -13.98 -7.70
CA TYR A 284 7.37 -15.17 -6.93
C TYR A 284 8.90 -15.26 -6.90
N LEU A 285 9.44 -15.80 -5.81
CA LEU A 285 10.89 -15.88 -5.57
C LEU A 285 11.56 -17.10 -6.21
N ASP A 286 10.75 -17.98 -6.82
CA ASP A 286 11.18 -19.13 -7.62
C ASP A 286 10.04 -19.58 -8.56
N GLY A 287 10.31 -20.61 -9.36
CA GLY A 287 9.34 -21.15 -10.33
C GLY A 287 8.21 -22.00 -9.73
N ARG A 288 8.07 -22.11 -8.41
CA ARG A 288 7.00 -22.92 -7.81
C ARG A 288 5.67 -22.17 -7.82
N ARG A 289 4.58 -22.87 -8.12
CA ARG A 289 3.20 -22.37 -8.05
C ARG A 289 2.32 -23.39 -7.33
N TRP A 290 1.26 -22.90 -6.70
CA TRP A 290 0.23 -23.78 -6.15
C TRP A 290 -0.55 -24.40 -7.31
N ASN A 291 -0.84 -25.69 -7.21
CA ASN A 291 -1.76 -26.33 -8.15
C ASN A 291 -3.19 -25.76 -8.03
N ALA A 292 -4.06 -26.08 -8.98
CA ALA A 292 -5.38 -25.46 -9.09
C ALA A 292 -6.29 -25.58 -7.85
N ASN A 293 -6.06 -26.58 -6.98
CA ASN A 293 -6.80 -26.76 -5.73
C ASN A 293 -6.04 -26.23 -4.48
N GLY A 294 -4.88 -25.58 -4.65
CA GLY A 294 -4.12 -24.97 -3.57
C GLY A 294 -3.46 -25.97 -2.59
N THR A 295 -3.32 -27.24 -2.98
CA THR A 295 -2.86 -28.31 -2.06
C THR A 295 -1.39 -28.68 -2.21
N LYS A 296 -0.77 -28.39 -3.36
CA LYS A 296 0.61 -28.73 -3.65
C LYS A 296 1.34 -27.55 -4.30
N LEU A 297 2.44 -27.15 -3.68
CA LEU A 297 3.39 -26.18 -4.22
C LEU A 297 4.50 -26.91 -4.99
N ALA A 298 4.60 -26.69 -6.30
CA ALA A 298 5.60 -27.33 -7.15
C ALA A 298 5.90 -26.48 -8.41
N THR A 299 7.02 -26.73 -9.05
CA THR A 299 7.29 -26.18 -10.38
C THR A 299 6.32 -26.79 -11.40
N PRO A 300 5.68 -26.00 -12.29
CA PRO A 300 4.83 -26.51 -13.36
C PRO A 300 5.54 -27.56 -14.24
N SER A 301 4.79 -28.48 -14.83
CA SER A 301 5.37 -29.50 -15.74
C SER A 301 5.99 -28.86 -16.99
N SER A 302 6.88 -29.58 -17.68
CA SER A 302 7.48 -29.08 -18.93
C SER A 302 6.45 -28.63 -19.95
N ASP A 303 5.35 -29.39 -20.11
CA ASP A 303 4.26 -29.03 -21.02
C ASP A 303 3.56 -27.71 -20.60
N GLN A 304 3.37 -27.50 -19.30
CA GLN A 304 2.79 -26.25 -18.78
C GLN A 304 3.73 -25.05 -18.97
N GLN A 305 5.03 -25.25 -18.79
CA GLN A 305 6.05 -24.23 -19.03
C GLN A 305 6.15 -23.90 -20.52
N GLN A 306 6.06 -24.90 -21.40
CA GLN A 306 6.04 -24.69 -22.84
C GLN A 306 4.77 -23.96 -23.30
N ALA A 307 3.62 -24.25 -22.68
CA ALA A 307 2.36 -23.56 -22.95
C ALA A 307 2.34 -22.10 -22.43
N CYS A 308 3.17 -21.78 -21.44
CA CYS A 308 3.30 -20.43 -20.91
C CYS A 308 4.76 -20.12 -20.54
N PRO A 309 5.62 -19.78 -21.52
CA PRO A 309 7.04 -19.56 -21.27
C PRO A 309 7.33 -18.40 -20.30
N SER A 310 6.43 -17.41 -20.24
CA SER A 310 6.57 -16.22 -19.40
C SER A 310 6.11 -16.41 -17.94
N TYR A 311 5.60 -17.57 -17.53
CA TYR A 311 5.02 -17.76 -16.18
C TYR A 311 5.97 -17.41 -15.02
N ASN A 312 7.28 -17.47 -15.29
CA ASN A 312 8.34 -17.17 -14.35
C ASN A 312 9.26 -16.03 -14.82
N ALA A 313 8.88 -15.30 -15.87
CA ALA A 313 9.54 -14.05 -16.26
C ALA A 313 9.31 -12.97 -15.19
N TRP A 314 10.13 -11.90 -15.21
CA TRP A 314 9.90 -10.73 -14.37
C TRP A 314 8.44 -10.27 -14.45
N GLU A 315 7.95 -9.68 -13.36
CA GLU A 315 6.53 -9.42 -13.03
C GLU A 315 5.78 -10.58 -12.36
N TRP A 316 6.08 -11.83 -12.72
CA TRP A 316 5.50 -13.05 -12.13
C TRP A 316 6.54 -13.92 -11.40
N GLY A 317 7.82 -13.78 -11.76
CA GLY A 317 8.93 -14.58 -11.23
C GLY A 317 10.30 -13.95 -11.49
N LEU A 318 11.36 -14.75 -11.33
CA LEU A 318 12.76 -14.31 -11.42
C LEU A 318 13.58 -15.09 -12.46
N GLY A 319 12.92 -15.81 -13.36
CA GLY A 319 13.55 -16.73 -14.31
C GLY A 319 14.08 -16.08 -15.59
N SER A 320 13.50 -14.96 -16.02
CA SER A 320 13.91 -14.22 -17.22
C SER A 320 13.45 -12.77 -17.17
N ASP A 321 13.88 -11.96 -18.16
CA ASP A 321 13.38 -10.61 -18.43
C ASP A 321 13.53 -9.63 -17.26
N LEU A 322 14.54 -9.86 -16.41
CA LEU A 322 14.88 -8.98 -15.29
C LEU A 322 15.27 -7.59 -15.84
N PRO A 323 14.72 -6.50 -15.30
CA PRO A 323 15.01 -5.17 -15.80
C PRO A 323 16.40 -4.71 -15.36
N PRO A 324 17.03 -3.78 -16.10
CA PRO A 324 18.34 -3.22 -15.73
C PRO A 324 18.39 -2.64 -14.31
N TYR A 325 17.24 -2.22 -13.77
CA TYR A 325 17.15 -1.77 -12.38
C TYR A 325 17.60 -2.84 -11.39
N LEU A 326 17.24 -4.12 -11.60
CA LEU A 326 17.58 -5.23 -10.72
C LEU A 326 19.06 -5.62 -10.84
N GLU A 327 19.71 -5.33 -11.97
CA GLU A 327 21.15 -5.54 -12.14
C GLU A 327 21.99 -4.61 -11.23
N ARG A 328 21.41 -3.48 -10.79
CA ARG A 328 22.06 -2.56 -9.84
C ARG A 328 21.95 -3.01 -8.38
N ALA A 329 21.05 -3.94 -8.07
CA ALA A 329 20.93 -4.51 -6.74
C ALA A 329 22.05 -5.52 -6.48
N SER A 330 22.30 -5.87 -5.21
CA SER A 330 23.34 -6.81 -4.75
C SER A 330 23.18 -8.28 -5.21
N GLY A 331 22.50 -8.53 -6.34
CA GLY A 331 22.13 -9.84 -6.88
C GLY A 331 20.79 -10.36 -6.34
N ILE A 332 20.14 -11.23 -7.11
CA ILE A 332 18.82 -11.80 -6.78
C ILE A 332 18.80 -12.52 -5.43
N ASP A 333 19.83 -13.31 -5.12
CA ASP A 333 19.92 -14.03 -3.83
C ASP A 333 19.97 -13.05 -2.65
N SER A 334 20.64 -11.91 -2.81
CA SER A 334 20.66 -10.87 -1.79
C SER A 334 19.27 -10.24 -1.61
N LEU A 335 18.56 -9.95 -2.70
CA LEU A 335 17.17 -9.47 -2.65
C LEU A 335 16.26 -10.44 -1.88
N ILE A 336 16.31 -11.73 -2.24
CA ILE A 336 15.54 -12.80 -1.58
C ILE A 336 15.87 -12.86 -0.08
N SER A 337 17.15 -12.78 0.29
CA SER A 337 17.58 -12.89 1.69
C SER A 337 17.13 -11.71 2.56
N ARG A 338 17.00 -10.51 1.98
CA ARG A 338 16.55 -9.29 2.67
C ARG A 338 15.04 -9.18 2.74
N TYR A 339 14.33 -9.68 1.74
CA TYR A 339 12.88 -9.56 1.63
C TYR A 339 12.13 -9.88 2.94
N PRO A 340 12.41 -10.99 3.66
CA PRO A 340 11.68 -11.32 4.90
C PRO A 340 11.98 -10.41 6.09
N GLN A 341 12.93 -9.47 5.96
CA GLN A 341 13.28 -8.47 6.99
C GLN A 341 12.54 -7.14 6.78
N LEU A 342 11.85 -6.99 5.64
CA LEU A 342 11.12 -5.78 5.31
C LEU A 342 9.76 -5.76 6.02
N ASP A 343 9.33 -4.54 6.38
CA ASP A 343 7.98 -4.29 6.89
C ASP A 343 7.01 -4.19 5.69
N VAL A 344 6.41 -5.32 5.32
CA VAL A 344 5.45 -5.42 4.22
C VAL A 344 4.11 -5.95 4.74
N ALA A 345 3.04 -5.21 4.46
CA ALA A 345 1.67 -5.62 4.72
C ALA A 345 0.91 -5.81 3.40
N TYR A 346 0.25 -6.95 3.26
CA TYR A 346 -0.62 -7.26 2.12
C TYR A 346 -2.08 -7.07 2.51
N LEU A 347 -2.80 -6.28 1.71
CA LEU A 347 -4.23 -6.05 1.85
C LEU A 347 -4.95 -6.64 0.64
N ALA A 348 -6.04 -7.37 0.88
CA ALA A 348 -6.91 -7.85 -0.17
C ALA A 348 -8.38 -7.59 0.18
N GLY A 349 -9.16 -6.98 -0.70
CA GLY A 349 -10.60 -6.87 -0.53
C GLY A 349 -11.25 -8.25 -0.47
N GLN A 350 -12.04 -8.52 0.58
CA GLN A 350 -12.75 -9.80 0.71
C GLN A 350 -13.73 -10.06 -0.46
N ASN A 351 -14.13 -9.01 -1.16
CA ASN A 351 -15.04 -9.06 -2.31
C ASN A 351 -14.32 -8.82 -3.65
N ASP A 352 -12.98 -8.77 -3.69
CA ASP A 352 -12.20 -8.71 -4.94
C ASP A 352 -12.06 -10.12 -5.56
N THR A 353 -13.22 -10.71 -5.84
CA THR A 353 -13.39 -12.12 -6.25
C THR A 353 -13.83 -12.29 -7.69
N CYS A 354 -14.04 -11.19 -8.42
CA CYS A 354 -14.56 -11.25 -9.77
C CYS A 354 -13.50 -11.72 -10.78
N ASN A 355 -13.90 -12.66 -11.63
CA ASN A 355 -13.26 -12.98 -12.91
C ASN A 355 -14.37 -13.17 -13.95
N GLU A 356 -14.41 -12.30 -14.94
CA GLU A 356 -15.50 -12.26 -15.93
C GLU A 356 -15.60 -13.53 -16.78
N ASP A 357 -14.49 -14.28 -16.94
CA ASP A 357 -14.47 -15.50 -17.73
C ASP A 357 -15.14 -16.68 -17.00
N ARG A 358 -15.29 -16.56 -15.66
CA ARG A 358 -15.89 -17.59 -14.80
C ARG A 358 -17.22 -17.17 -14.20
N GLU A 359 -17.41 -15.88 -13.99
CA GLU A 359 -18.60 -15.28 -13.42
C GLU A 359 -19.14 -14.20 -14.37
N PRO A 360 -19.89 -14.60 -15.42
CA PRO A 360 -20.46 -13.66 -16.37
C PRO A 360 -21.34 -12.62 -15.67
N GLY A 361 -21.06 -11.34 -15.89
CA GLY A 361 -21.81 -10.21 -15.32
C GLY A 361 -21.16 -9.55 -14.11
N CYS A 362 -20.08 -10.10 -13.55
CA CYS A 362 -19.25 -9.35 -12.61
C CYS A 362 -18.33 -8.37 -13.38
N THR A 363 -17.79 -7.35 -12.70
CA THR A 363 -16.79 -6.44 -13.26
C THR A 363 -15.56 -6.44 -12.36
N SER A 364 -14.43 -6.90 -12.87
CA SER A 364 -13.19 -7.03 -12.10
C SER A 364 -12.38 -5.74 -12.05
N HIS A 365 -12.77 -4.74 -12.85
CA HIS A 365 -12.04 -3.49 -13.02
C HIS A 365 -10.59 -3.73 -13.48
N GLY A 366 -10.43 -4.59 -14.50
CA GLY A 366 -9.14 -4.83 -15.14
C GLY A 366 -8.32 -5.93 -14.49
N LEU A 367 -8.92 -7.09 -14.19
CA LEU A 367 -8.15 -8.29 -13.83
C LEU A 367 -7.30 -8.73 -15.01
N GLU A 368 -5.99 -8.87 -14.80
CA GLU A 368 -5.09 -9.40 -15.82
C GLU A 368 -5.21 -10.92 -15.86
N LYS A 369 -5.29 -11.46 -17.08
CA LYS A 369 -5.63 -12.88 -17.34
C LYS A 369 -4.68 -13.50 -18.37
N THR A 370 -3.45 -13.01 -18.46
CA THR A 370 -2.42 -13.67 -19.26
C THR A 370 -2.16 -15.08 -18.71
N CYS A 371 -1.51 -15.94 -19.50
CA CYS A 371 -1.22 -17.30 -19.03
C CYS A 371 -0.41 -17.28 -17.71
N ALA A 372 0.49 -16.30 -17.54
CA ALA A 372 1.31 -16.13 -16.35
C ALA A 372 0.47 -15.71 -15.13
N ASP A 373 -0.45 -14.76 -15.30
CA ASP A 373 -1.38 -14.34 -14.24
C ASP A 373 -2.22 -15.51 -13.71
N MET A 374 -2.64 -16.40 -14.61
CA MET A 374 -3.49 -17.53 -14.26
C MET A 374 -2.76 -18.64 -13.50
N PHE A 375 -1.42 -18.63 -13.43
CA PHE A 375 -0.66 -19.50 -12.52
C PHE A 375 -0.76 -19.08 -11.06
N GLU A 376 -1.08 -17.83 -10.79
CA GLU A 376 -1.18 -17.31 -9.42
C GLU A 376 -2.58 -17.54 -8.83
N GLY A 377 -3.60 -17.57 -9.68
CA GLY A 377 -4.98 -17.76 -9.26
C GLY A 377 -5.98 -17.12 -10.20
N TRP A 378 -7.26 -17.40 -9.95
CA TRP A 378 -8.35 -17.01 -10.85
C TRP A 378 -8.86 -15.59 -10.59
N MET A 379 -8.65 -15.03 -9.40
CA MET A 379 -9.11 -13.69 -9.02
C MET A 379 -8.17 -13.11 -7.96
N ARG A 380 -8.20 -11.79 -7.73
CA ARG A 380 -7.16 -11.09 -6.94
C ARG A 380 -7.10 -11.54 -5.49
N LEU A 381 -8.23 -11.76 -4.82
CA LEU A 381 -8.23 -12.29 -3.45
C LEU A 381 -7.55 -13.66 -3.36
N ASN A 382 -7.80 -14.55 -4.34
CA ASN A 382 -7.19 -15.87 -4.40
C ASN A 382 -5.70 -15.76 -4.69
N ARG A 383 -5.28 -14.91 -5.63
CA ARG A 383 -3.85 -14.64 -5.91
C ARG A 383 -3.14 -14.17 -4.65
N ALA A 384 -3.73 -13.23 -3.90
CA ALA A 384 -3.18 -12.73 -2.64
C ALA A 384 -3.01 -13.83 -1.59
N GLN A 385 -4.05 -14.66 -1.39
CA GLN A 385 -4.02 -15.79 -0.46
C GLN A 385 -2.95 -16.83 -0.86
N GLN A 386 -2.86 -17.15 -2.15
CA GLN A 386 -1.89 -18.11 -2.69
C GLN A 386 -0.45 -17.59 -2.55
N TYR A 387 -0.23 -16.31 -2.85
CA TYR A 387 1.07 -15.66 -2.72
C TYR A 387 1.53 -15.61 -1.26
N PHE A 388 0.64 -15.25 -0.33
CA PHE A 388 0.99 -15.22 1.08
C PHE A 388 1.26 -16.63 1.65
N ALA A 389 0.46 -17.63 1.25
CA ALA A 389 0.74 -19.02 1.57
C ALA A 389 2.07 -19.50 0.99
N TYR A 390 2.43 -19.04 -0.22
CA TYR A 390 3.71 -19.29 -0.85
C TYR A 390 4.88 -18.70 -0.04
N LEU A 391 4.80 -17.44 0.37
CA LEU A 391 5.86 -16.81 1.18
C LEU A 391 6.09 -17.58 2.49
N ARG A 392 5.01 -17.96 3.17
CA ARG A 392 5.09 -18.78 4.39
C ARG A 392 5.78 -20.13 4.13
N ALA A 393 5.44 -20.79 3.03
CA ALA A 393 6.05 -22.06 2.64
C ALA A 393 7.51 -21.91 2.19
N TYR A 394 7.85 -20.83 1.50
CA TYR A 394 9.20 -20.54 0.99
C TYR A 394 10.18 -20.29 2.13
N PHE A 395 9.81 -19.44 3.10
CA PHE A 395 10.67 -19.08 4.22
C PHE A 395 10.53 -20.00 5.45
N GLY A 396 9.52 -20.87 5.47
CA GLY A 396 9.22 -21.75 6.61
C GLY A 396 8.67 -21.02 7.85
N LYS A 397 8.32 -19.74 7.71
CA LYS A 397 7.75 -18.88 8.75
C LYS A 397 6.94 -17.75 8.12
N GLU A 398 6.12 -17.07 8.92
CA GLU A 398 5.54 -15.80 8.51
C GLU A 398 6.61 -14.72 8.47
N VAL A 399 6.67 -13.98 7.37
CA VAL A 399 7.69 -12.94 7.13
C VAL A 399 7.08 -11.56 6.90
N HIS A 400 5.79 -11.52 6.55
CA HIS A 400 4.98 -10.34 6.26
C HIS A 400 3.59 -10.54 6.85
N SER A 401 2.74 -9.52 6.87
CA SER A 401 1.34 -9.65 7.29
C SER A 401 0.37 -9.69 6.11
N PHE A 402 -0.76 -10.40 6.26
CA PHE A 402 -1.83 -10.42 5.26
C PHE A 402 -3.17 -10.17 5.95
N HIS A 403 -3.93 -9.24 5.38
CA HIS A 403 -5.23 -8.84 5.91
C HIS A 403 -6.26 -8.78 4.78
N ALA A 404 -7.31 -9.59 4.92
CA ALA A 404 -8.46 -9.49 4.05
C ALA A 404 -9.40 -8.38 4.59
N ILE A 405 -9.64 -7.33 3.80
CA ILE A 405 -10.44 -6.17 4.18
C ILE A 405 -11.93 -6.49 4.00
N PRO A 406 -12.73 -6.52 5.09
CA PRO A 406 -14.15 -6.83 5.00
C PRO A 406 -14.90 -5.83 4.13
N ASN A 407 -15.83 -6.34 3.32
CA ASN A 407 -16.74 -5.55 2.48
C ASN A 407 -16.08 -4.64 1.42
N ALA A 408 -14.76 -4.74 1.22
CA ALA A 408 -14.07 -4.06 0.14
C ALA A 408 -13.87 -4.99 -1.05
N ALA A 409 -14.06 -4.46 -2.26
CA ALA A 409 -13.72 -5.11 -3.52
C ALA A 409 -12.44 -4.45 -4.10
N HIS A 410 -12.38 -4.25 -5.42
CA HIS A 410 -11.25 -3.64 -6.10
C HIS A 410 -11.20 -2.10 -5.98
N ASP A 411 -11.39 -1.54 -4.79
CA ASP A 411 -11.54 -0.09 -4.56
C ASP A 411 -10.48 0.46 -3.61
N HIS A 412 -9.66 1.40 -4.08
CA HIS A 412 -8.56 1.95 -3.27
C HIS A 412 -9.04 2.76 -2.07
N THR A 413 -10.19 3.42 -2.15
CA THR A 413 -10.75 4.22 -1.06
C THR A 413 -11.25 3.30 0.05
N LEU A 414 -12.05 2.28 -0.30
CA LEU A 414 -12.54 1.30 0.68
C LEU A 414 -11.41 0.51 1.34
N ILE A 415 -10.34 0.21 0.60
CA ILE A 415 -9.17 -0.48 1.16
C ILE A 415 -8.42 0.45 2.12
N PHE A 416 -7.98 1.63 1.67
CA PHE A 416 -7.08 2.49 2.45
C PHE A 416 -7.75 3.25 3.59
N GLU A 417 -9.06 3.51 3.51
CA GLU A 417 -9.82 4.12 4.61
C GLU A 417 -10.41 3.09 5.59
N SER A 418 -10.19 1.79 5.35
CA SER A 418 -10.61 0.74 6.29
C SER A 418 -9.88 0.84 7.63
N PRO A 419 -10.51 0.48 8.77
CA PRO A 419 -9.85 0.51 10.07
C PRO A 419 -8.53 -0.27 10.13
N ILE A 420 -8.47 -1.41 9.41
CA ILE A 420 -7.26 -2.23 9.30
C ILE A 420 -6.15 -1.44 8.59
N ALA A 421 -6.43 -0.88 7.41
CA ALA A 421 -5.42 -0.13 6.66
C ALA A 421 -4.96 1.12 7.41
N LEU A 422 -5.88 1.87 8.03
CA LEU A 422 -5.53 3.05 8.84
C LEU A 422 -4.57 2.68 9.98
N SER A 423 -4.83 1.57 10.68
CA SER A 423 -3.96 1.11 11.77
C SER A 423 -2.56 0.68 11.28
N LEU A 424 -2.45 0.12 10.08
CA LEU A 424 -1.19 -0.36 9.51
C LEU A 424 -0.37 0.75 8.87
N VAL A 425 -1.00 1.62 8.08
CA VAL A 425 -0.31 2.70 7.35
C VAL A 425 0.22 3.74 8.32
N PHE A 426 -0.57 4.14 9.32
CA PHE A 426 -0.26 5.27 10.20
C PHE A 426 0.38 4.88 11.53
N ALA A 427 0.71 3.60 11.76
CA ALA A 427 1.47 3.18 12.92
C ALA A 427 2.92 3.68 12.85
N LEU A 428 3.30 4.52 13.80
CA LEU A 428 4.68 4.99 13.97
C LEU A 428 5.53 3.94 14.71
N PRO A 429 6.83 3.81 14.40
CA PRO A 429 7.76 3.05 15.20
C PRO A 429 7.85 3.60 16.62
N ASP A 430 7.99 2.71 17.60
CA ASP A 430 8.30 3.08 18.97
C ASP A 430 9.58 3.94 19.00
N VAL A 431 9.53 5.06 19.74
CA VAL A 431 10.74 5.87 19.98
C VAL A 431 11.66 5.05 20.90
N PRO A 432 12.92 4.77 20.51
CA PRO A 432 13.87 4.15 21.43
C PRO A 432 14.00 5.04 22.68
N SER A 433 13.64 4.51 23.84
CA SER A 433 13.68 5.25 25.10
C SER A 433 15.12 5.56 25.48
N THR A 434 15.60 6.76 25.19
CA THR A 434 16.88 7.26 25.70
C THR A 434 16.74 7.73 27.14
N THR A 435 16.38 6.85 28.07
CA THR A 435 16.60 7.02 29.52
C THR A 435 16.49 5.68 30.24
N SER A 436 17.61 4.97 30.34
CA SER A 436 17.87 4.11 31.49
C SER A 436 19.31 4.34 31.95
N GLY A 437 19.52 5.48 32.61
CA GLY A 437 20.55 5.54 33.65
C GLY A 437 20.26 4.46 34.69
N PRO A 438 21.28 3.90 35.36
CA PRO A 438 21.13 2.73 36.21
C PRO A 438 20.17 3.06 37.36
N SER A 439 18.97 2.49 37.33
CA SER A 439 18.03 2.59 38.44
C SER A 439 18.40 1.55 39.49
N ASP A 440 18.87 2.06 40.63
CA ASP A 440 19.05 1.31 41.86
C ASP A 440 17.78 0.51 42.19
N LYS A 441 17.92 -0.81 42.25
CA LYS A 441 16.88 -1.70 42.76
C LYS A 441 16.83 -1.54 44.28
N HIS A 442 15.82 -0.83 44.78
CA HIS A 442 15.35 -0.99 46.16
C HIS A 442 13.90 -1.50 46.15
N PRO A 443 13.60 -2.64 46.80
CA PRO A 443 12.25 -3.19 46.82
C PRO A 443 11.39 -2.45 47.86
N SER A 444 10.34 -1.76 47.42
CA SER A 444 9.34 -1.20 48.33
C SER A 444 8.14 -2.13 48.45
N ASN A 445 8.02 -2.70 49.64
CA ASN A 445 6.90 -3.44 50.18
C ASN A 445 5.61 -2.59 50.20
N ARG A 446 4.49 -3.07 49.65
CA ARG A 446 3.15 -2.54 49.95
C ARG A 446 2.12 -3.67 50.07
N ASN A 447 1.75 -3.92 51.34
CA ASN A 447 0.50 -4.56 51.74
C ASN A 447 -0.69 -3.61 51.52
N GLY A 448 -1.86 -4.19 51.23
CA GLY A 448 -3.16 -3.51 51.23
C GLY A 448 -4.18 -4.28 50.38
N MET A 449 -4.78 -5.35 50.90
CA MET A 449 -6.07 -5.37 51.62
C MET A 449 -7.26 -5.49 50.65
N TYR A 450 -7.76 -6.72 50.48
CA TYR A 450 -9.11 -7.02 49.99
C TYR A 450 -9.84 -7.93 50.99
N ILE A 451 -11.05 -7.50 51.33
CA ILE A 451 -11.93 -8.04 52.36
C ILE A 451 -12.57 -9.34 51.87
N GLY A 452 -12.51 -10.38 52.70
CA GLY A 452 -13.10 -11.69 52.44
C GLY A 452 -14.58 -11.76 52.82
N VAL A 453 -15.31 -12.60 52.09
CA VAL A 453 -16.53 -13.26 52.57
C VAL A 453 -16.26 -14.76 52.41
N GLY A 454 -16.27 -15.48 53.54
CA GLY A 454 -15.86 -16.88 53.60
C GLY A 454 -16.99 -17.87 53.33
N LEU A 455 -16.60 -19.09 52.95
CA LEU A 455 -17.34 -20.31 53.29
C LEU A 455 -16.42 -21.54 53.23
N VAL A 456 -16.10 -22.01 54.44
CA VAL A 456 -16.02 -23.39 54.96
C VAL A 456 -15.35 -24.48 54.11
N GLY A 457 -14.35 -25.12 54.73
CA GLY A 457 -13.50 -26.15 54.17
C GLY A 457 -14.09 -27.55 54.01
N LEU A 458 -13.28 -28.43 53.43
CA LEU A 458 -13.21 -29.84 53.82
C LEU A 458 -11.86 -30.42 53.38
N VAL A 459 -11.20 -31.05 54.35
CA VAL A 459 -9.95 -31.81 54.27
C VAL A 459 -10.27 -33.22 53.79
N ALA A 460 -9.43 -33.79 52.92
CA ALA A 460 -9.19 -35.23 52.88
C ALA A 460 -7.77 -35.56 52.39
N ILE A 461 -7.09 -36.35 53.21
CA ILE A 461 -5.73 -36.90 53.11
C ILE A 461 -5.81 -38.30 52.50
N PHE A 462 -4.75 -38.78 51.81
CA PHE A 462 -4.10 -40.12 51.89
C PHE A 462 -3.15 -40.28 50.67
N ALA A 463 -1.82 -40.19 50.84
CA ALA A 463 -0.84 -41.27 51.16
C ALA A 463 -0.56 -42.23 49.99
N GLY A 464 0.63 -42.16 49.35
CA GLY A 464 1.74 -43.13 49.49
C GLY A 464 1.81 -44.01 48.22
N VAL A 465 2.93 -44.54 47.68
CA VAL A 465 4.26 -44.94 48.16
C VAL A 465 5.21 -45.07 46.93
N ALA A 466 6.52 -44.96 47.19
CA ALA A 466 7.68 -45.13 46.30
C ALA A 466 7.82 -46.51 45.61
N VAL A 467 8.68 -46.74 44.60
CA VAL A 467 10.09 -47.26 44.70
C VAL A 467 10.53 -47.58 43.24
N TRP A 468 11.59 -46.99 42.65
CA TRP A 468 13.04 -47.37 42.60
C TRP A 468 13.49 -48.31 41.46
N ARG A 469 14.61 -47.92 40.79
CA ARG A 469 15.73 -48.69 40.14
C ARG A 469 15.99 -48.40 38.64
N TRP A 470 17.16 -47.84 38.28
CA TRP A 470 18.52 -48.43 38.01
C TRP A 470 18.66 -48.78 36.49
N SER A 471 19.72 -48.52 35.72
CA SER A 471 21.14 -48.22 35.98
C SER A 471 21.86 -47.66 34.72
N HIS A 472 22.98 -46.97 34.97
CA HIS A 472 24.22 -46.73 34.17
C HIS A 472 24.47 -47.54 32.87
N SER A 473 25.21 -47.01 31.87
CA SER A 473 26.65 -46.64 31.86
C SER A 473 27.00 -45.99 30.49
N ARG A 474 27.63 -44.79 30.40
CA ARG A 474 29.08 -44.50 30.20
C ARG A 474 29.76 -45.32 29.08
N ARG A 475 30.67 -44.84 28.20
CA ARG A 475 31.41 -43.56 28.02
C ARG A 475 32.37 -43.71 26.80
N LEU A 476 32.87 -42.56 26.29
CA LEU A 476 34.20 -42.30 25.66
C LEU A 476 34.45 -42.92 24.27
N GLY A 477 35.00 -42.25 23.24
CA GLY A 477 35.60 -40.93 23.09
C GLY A 477 36.93 -41.03 22.32
N ARG A 478 37.17 -40.22 21.27
CA ARG A 478 38.44 -39.47 20.99
C ARG A 478 38.48 -38.85 19.58
N ARG A 479 39.14 -37.68 19.52
CA ARG A 479 39.58 -36.88 18.36
C ARG A 479 40.89 -37.42 17.73
N VAL A 480 41.19 -36.97 16.50
CA VAL A 480 42.45 -36.45 15.87
C VAL A 480 42.22 -36.55 14.33
N SER A 481 42.20 -35.53 13.45
CA SER A 481 43.14 -34.47 12.98
C SER A 481 44.17 -34.90 11.91
N ILE A 482 44.31 -34.03 10.87
CA ILE A 482 45.48 -33.73 9.99
C ILE A 482 45.53 -34.30 8.54
N ASP A 483 45.44 -33.34 7.61
CA ASP A 483 46.18 -33.02 6.35
C ASP A 483 46.36 -33.91 5.09
N ASP A 484 46.23 -33.19 3.97
CA ASP A 484 47.03 -33.14 2.73
C ASP A 484 46.97 -34.23 1.62
N ALA A 485 46.63 -33.78 0.40
CA ALA A 485 47.35 -34.02 -0.88
C ALA A 485 46.58 -33.36 -2.06
N ARG A 486 47.08 -32.26 -2.67
CA ARG A 486 47.80 -32.20 -3.98
C ARG A 486 47.18 -33.10 -5.06
N GLY A 487 46.62 -32.58 -6.14
CA GLY A 487 47.36 -32.02 -7.27
C GLY A 487 46.73 -32.44 -8.62
N PRO A 488 47.26 -32.02 -9.78
CA PRO A 488 46.54 -31.30 -10.83
C PRO A 488 46.40 -32.06 -12.16
N TYR A 489 45.50 -31.66 -13.08
CA TYR A 489 45.70 -31.81 -14.54
C TYR A 489 44.81 -30.84 -15.34
N THR A 490 45.47 -29.99 -16.14
CA THR A 490 44.98 -29.13 -17.24
C THR A 490 45.00 -29.92 -18.58
N PRO A 491 44.89 -29.25 -19.76
CA PRO A 491 43.71 -28.83 -20.53
C PRO A 491 43.64 -29.60 -21.88
N LEU A 492 42.78 -29.23 -22.84
CA LEU A 492 43.07 -29.18 -24.30
C LEU A 492 41.83 -28.86 -25.17
N ASN A 493 41.98 -27.81 -25.96
CA ASN A 493 41.59 -27.63 -27.38
C ASN A 493 40.13 -27.38 -27.84
N ALA A 494 39.94 -26.16 -28.35
CA ALA A 494 39.08 -25.77 -29.49
C ALA A 494 39.70 -26.26 -30.83
N PRO A 495 39.28 -25.87 -32.06
CA PRO A 495 38.11 -25.09 -32.55
C PRO A 495 37.47 -25.72 -33.84
N LEU A 496 36.81 -24.89 -34.68
CA LEU A 496 36.27 -25.07 -36.05
C LEU A 496 34.75 -25.35 -36.10
N ASN A 497 33.92 -24.80 -36.99
CA ASN A 497 33.95 -23.75 -38.02
C ASN A 497 32.50 -23.61 -38.53
N GLU A 498 32.13 -22.45 -39.10
CA GLU A 498 31.29 -22.21 -40.31
C GLU A 498 29.94 -22.97 -40.44
N ASP A 499 28.85 -22.51 -41.06
CA ASP A 499 28.41 -21.33 -41.80
C ASP A 499 26.87 -21.55 -42.01
N ASP A 500 26.23 -20.62 -42.71
CA ASP A 500 24.88 -20.65 -43.33
C ASP A 500 23.70 -20.19 -42.43
N ASP A 501 23.15 -18.96 -42.56
CA ASP A 501 22.58 -18.23 -43.72
C ASP A 501 21.07 -18.49 -43.94
N MET A 502 20.40 -17.42 -44.40
CA MET A 502 19.03 -17.31 -44.95
C MET A 502 17.79 -17.08 -44.06
N PHE A 503 17.42 -15.79 -44.01
CA PHE A 503 16.15 -15.21 -44.50
C PHE A 503 14.84 -16.03 -44.49
N GLY A 504 13.83 -15.45 -43.83
CA GLY A 504 12.62 -15.00 -44.56
C GLY A 504 11.33 -15.79 -44.32
N ARG A 505 10.43 -15.22 -43.51
CA ARG A 505 9.12 -14.68 -43.94
C ARG A 505 8.38 -14.04 -42.77
#